data_AF-A0A024Q9G6-F1
#
_entry.id   AF-A0A024Q9G6-F1
#
_cell.length_a   1.000
_cell.length_b   1.000
_cell.length_c   1.000
_cell.angle_alpha   90.00
_cell.angle_beta   90.00
_cell.angle_gamma   90.00
#
_symmetry.space_group_name_H-M   'P 1'
#
loop_
_entity.id
_entity.type
_entity.pdbx_description
1 polymer ?
#
loop_
_entity_poly.entity_id
_entity_poly.type
_entity_poly.pdbx_seq_one_letter_code
_entity_poly.pdbx_strand_id
1 'polypeptide(L)'
;MFYFLDYHPAFIQAAYRIADSSTNIITPMNPYIIIVLSFMREYDKKAGIGTLIALMLPYSICFLLTWIVLLLLFVFLGIPFGLGVEIYL
;
A
#
# COMPACT_ATOMS: atom_id res chain seq x y z
N MET A 1 6.43 -16.97 11.18
CA MET A 1 7.74 -16.30 11.40
C MET A 1 7.62 -15.21 12.46
N PHE A 2 6.91 -14.09 12.22
CA PHE A 2 6.80 -12.98 13.18
C PHE A 2 6.11 -13.32 14.50
N TYR A 3 5.20 -14.29 14.52
CA TYR A 3 4.61 -14.82 15.75
C TYR A 3 5.68 -15.37 16.73
N PHE A 4 6.74 -16.01 16.21
CA PHE A 4 7.85 -16.51 17.05
C PHE A 4 8.79 -15.39 17.53
N LEU A 5 8.56 -14.16 17.08
CA LEU A 5 9.22 -12.94 17.57
C LEU A 5 8.26 -12.13 18.45
N ASP A 6 7.24 -12.79 18.99
CA ASP A 6 6.20 -12.23 19.86
C ASP A 6 5.35 -11.10 19.25
N TYR A 7 5.29 -10.99 17.92
CA TYR A 7 4.37 -10.05 17.27
C TYR A 7 2.96 -10.62 17.13
N HIS A 8 1.97 -9.80 17.48
CA HIS A 8 0.57 -10.16 17.31
C HIS A 8 0.22 -10.29 15.80
N PRO A 9 -0.40 -11.40 15.36
CA PRO A 9 -0.68 -11.64 13.93
C PRO A 9 -1.51 -10.54 13.25
N ALA A 10 -2.44 -9.93 13.97
CA ALA A 10 -3.25 -8.83 13.45
C ALA A 10 -2.44 -7.55 13.17
N PHE A 11 -1.41 -7.25 13.98
CA PHE A 11 -0.47 -6.15 13.69
C PHE A 11 0.29 -6.42 12.38
N ILE A 12 0.78 -7.65 12.21
CA ILE A 12 1.47 -8.07 10.98
C ILE A 12 0.52 -8.02 9.77
N GLN A 13 -0.75 -8.39 9.95
CA GLN A 13 -1.77 -8.28 8.90
C GLN A 13 -2.01 -6.81 8.50
N ALA A 14 -2.03 -5.88 9.46
CA ALA A 14 -2.14 -4.45 9.16
C ALA A 14 -0.97 -3.96 8.31
N ALA A 15 0.26 -4.32 8.68
CA ALA A 15 1.46 -3.99 7.90
C ALA A 15 1.42 -4.57 6.48
N TYR A 16 0.95 -5.81 6.32
CA TYR A 16 0.76 -6.43 5.01
C TYR A 16 -0.25 -5.67 4.14
N ARG A 17 -1.41 -5.28 4.70
CA ARG A 17 -2.46 -4.55 3.95
C ARG A 17 -2.01 -3.17 3.50
N ILE A 18 -1.18 -2.50 4.30
CA ILE A 18 -0.54 -1.23 3.92
C ILE A 18 0.32 -1.41 2.68
N ALA A 19 1.19 -2.42 2.67
CA ALA A 19 2.08 -2.67 1.53
C ALA A 19 1.30 -3.07 0.27
N ASP A 20 0.37 -4.02 0.39
CA ASP A 20 -0.45 -4.52 -0.72
C ASP A 20 -1.21 -3.38 -1.42
N SER A 21 -1.89 -2.54 -0.65
CA SER A 21 -2.65 -1.41 -1.20
C SER A 21 -1.77 -0.36 -1.88
N SER A 22 -0.59 -0.07 -1.33
CA SER A 22 0.26 1.03 -1.79
C SER A 22 0.84 0.81 -3.18
N THR A 23 1.15 -0.44 -3.55
CA THR A 23 1.78 -0.76 -4.85
C THR A 23 0.79 -1.23 -5.92
N ASN A 24 -0.49 -1.39 -5.59
CA ASN A 24 -1.51 -1.92 -6.51
C ASN A 24 -1.70 -1.08 -7.78
N ILE A 25 -1.39 0.22 -7.76
CA ILE A 25 -1.56 1.10 -8.92
C ILE A 25 -0.39 1.03 -9.92
N ILE A 26 0.78 0.55 -9.49
CA ILE A 26 1.98 0.44 -10.33
C ILE A 26 2.25 -0.98 -10.83
N THR A 27 1.42 -1.96 -10.45
CA THR A 27 1.59 -3.34 -10.93
C THR A 27 0.97 -3.52 -12.32
N PRO A 28 1.75 -3.97 -13.33
CA PRO A 28 1.23 -4.21 -14.68
C PRO A 28 0.24 -5.38 -14.74
N MET A 29 0.21 -6.22 -13.70
CA MET A 29 -0.72 -7.35 -13.58
C MET A 29 -2.08 -6.96 -13.00
N ASN A 30 -2.29 -5.70 -12.61
CA ASN A 30 -3.58 -5.26 -12.11
C ASN A 30 -4.63 -5.39 -13.23
N PRO A 31 -5.75 -6.13 -13.03
CA PRO A 31 -6.76 -6.32 -14.07
C PRO A 31 -7.39 -4.99 -14.54
N TYR A 32 -7.37 -3.96 -13.71
CA TYR A 32 -7.93 -2.64 -14.03
C TYR A 32 -6.97 -1.73 -14.81
N ILE A 33 -5.69 -2.10 -14.99
CA ILE A 33 -4.71 -1.22 -15.62
C ILE A 33 -5.07 -0.85 -17.07
N ILE A 34 -5.69 -1.77 -17.80
CA ILE A 34 -6.13 -1.56 -19.18
C ILE A 34 -7.30 -0.57 -19.25
N ILE A 35 -8.21 -0.64 -18.27
CA ILE A 35 -9.36 0.27 -18.17
C ILE A 35 -8.86 1.68 -17.87
N VAL A 36 -7.98 1.83 -16.88
CA VAL A 36 -7.39 3.14 -16.53
C VAL A 36 -6.57 3.71 -17.69
N LEU A 37 -5.78 2.89 -18.39
CA LEU A 37 -5.02 3.33 -19.56
C LEU A 37 -5.94 3.77 -20.70
N SER A 38 -7.09 3.12 -20.88
CA SER A 38 -8.08 3.51 -21.89
C SER A 38 -8.65 4.91 -21.60
N PHE A 39 -8.95 5.22 -20.34
CA PHE A 39 -9.36 6.57 -19.94
C PHE A 39 -8.24 7.59 -20.11
N MET A 40 -6.99 7.25 -19.77
CA MET A 40 -5.85 8.15 -19.98
C MET A 40 -5.65 8.48 -21.48
N ARG A 41 -5.85 7.48 -22.35
CA ARG A 41 -5.71 7.62 -23.81
C ARG A 41 -6.75 8.52 -24.47
N GLU A 42 -7.85 8.81 -23.78
CA GLU A 42 -8.81 9.83 -24.22
C GLU A 42 -8.17 11.22 -24.26
N TYR A 43 -7.25 11.49 -23.32
CA TYR A 43 -6.56 12.78 -23.18
C TYR A 43 -5.13 12.77 -23.77
N ASP A 44 -4.41 11.65 -23.67
CA ASP A 44 -3.08 11.46 -24.25
C ASP A 44 -3.00 10.17 -25.08
N LYS A 45 -3.15 10.32 -26.41
CA LYS A 45 -3.14 9.18 -27.34
C LYS A 45 -1.81 8.42 -27.40
N LYS A 46 -0.70 9.00 -26.92
CA LYS A 46 0.61 8.33 -26.89
C LYS A 46 0.86 7.56 -25.59
N ALA A 47 -0.03 7.69 -24.60
CA ALA A 47 0.13 7.02 -23.31
C ALA A 47 0.18 5.50 -23.46
N GLY A 48 1.18 4.89 -22.82
CA GLY A 48 1.32 3.45 -22.66
C GLY A 48 1.28 3.03 -21.19
N ILE A 49 1.39 1.72 -20.94
CA ILE A 49 1.46 1.17 -19.58
C ILE A 49 2.63 1.77 -18.80
N GLY A 50 3.79 1.93 -19.44
CA GLY A 50 4.96 2.56 -18.83
C GLY A 50 4.72 4.02 -18.46
N THR A 51 4.00 4.78 -19.30
CA THR A 51 3.64 6.18 -19.00
C THR A 51 2.74 6.26 -17.76
N LEU A 52 1.74 5.39 -17.67
CA LEU A 52 0.84 5.32 -16.52
C LEU A 52 1.60 4.94 -15.24
N ILE A 53 2.45 3.90 -15.30
CA ILE A 53 3.25 3.46 -14.13
C ILE A 53 4.21 4.57 -13.69
N ALA A 54 4.91 5.22 -14.63
CA ALA A 54 5.83 6.31 -14.32
C ALA A 54 5.11 7.51 -13.68
N LEU A 55 3.90 7.82 -14.16
CA LEU A 55 3.05 8.85 -13.58
C LEU A 55 2.60 8.51 -12.16
N MET A 56 2.25 7.24 -11.91
CA MET A 56 1.70 6.77 -10.63
C MET A 56 2.77 6.39 -9.59
N LEU A 57 4.02 6.16 -10.01
CA LEU A 57 5.14 5.85 -9.13
C LEU A 57 5.35 6.86 -7.99
N PRO A 58 5.42 8.18 -8.22
CA PRO A 58 5.56 9.14 -7.12
C PRO A 58 4.36 9.09 -6.16
N TYR A 59 3.14 8.86 -6.65
CA TYR A 59 1.95 8.71 -5.81
C TYR A 59 2.05 7.46 -4.91
N SER A 60 2.45 6.33 -5.49
CA SER A 60 2.63 5.07 -4.75
C SER A 60 3.69 5.22 -3.65
N ILE A 61 4.81 5.88 -3.93
CA ILE A 61 5.86 6.15 -2.94
C ILE A 61 5.37 7.06 -1.83
N CYS A 62 4.74 8.20 -2.16
CA CYS A 62 4.22 9.13 -1.16
C CYS A 62 3.16 8.48 -0.27
N PHE A 63 2.28 7.67 -0.87
CA PHE A 63 1.23 6.95 -0.16
C PHE A 63 1.81 5.89 0.79
N LEU A 64 2.78 5.10 0.33
CA LEU A 64 3.47 4.11 1.16
C LEU A 64 4.18 4.78 2.33
N LEU A 65 4.93 5.85 2.09
CA LEU A 65 5.63 6.59 3.15
C LEU A 65 4.65 7.16 4.18
N THR A 66 3.53 7.73 3.73
CA THR A 66 2.49 8.25 4.62
C THR A 66 1.92 7.15 5.51
N TRP A 67 1.64 5.97 4.94
CA TRP A 67 1.16 4.83 5.72
C TRP A 67 2.20 4.26 6.67
N ILE A 68 3.48 4.20 6.29
CA ILE A 68 4.55 3.79 7.19
C ILE A 68 4.64 4.75 8.37
N VAL A 69 4.57 6.07 8.13
CA VAL A 69 4.54 7.06 9.21
C VAL A 69 3.35 6.83 10.13
N LEU A 70 2.15 6.59 9.58
CA LEU A 70 0.96 6.31 10.39
C LEU A 70 1.10 5.02 11.22
N LEU A 71 1.65 3.95 10.62
CA LEU A 71 1.93 2.70 11.31
C LEU A 71 2.90 2.92 12.47
N LEU A 72 3.97 3.68 12.25
CA LEU A 72 4.94 4.03 13.29
C LEU A 72 4.31 4.88 14.39
N LEU A 73 3.43 5.83 14.05
CA LEU A 73 2.70 6.62 15.05
C LEU A 73 1.84 5.71 15.94
N PHE A 74 1.13 4.74 15.38
CA PHE A 74 0.36 3.76 16.17
C PHE A 74 1.28 2.97 17.10
N VAL A 75 2.43 2.54 16.60
CA VAL A 75 3.44 1.79 17.37
C VAL A 75 3.97 2.63 18.55
N PHE A 76 4.41 3.86 18.30
CA PHE A 76 5.03 4.71 19.32
C PHE A 76 4.02 5.27 20.33
N LEU A 77 2.78 5.48 19.92
CA LEU A 77 1.71 5.95 20.81
C LEU A 77 1.00 4.81 21.55
N GLY A 78 1.35 3.55 21.28
CA GLY A 78 0.71 2.38 21.89
C GLY A 78 -0.78 2.26 21.54
N ILE A 79 -1.19 2.76 20.37
CA ILE A 79 -2.59 2.67 19.94
C ILE A 79 -2.87 1.22 19.54
N PRO A 80 -3.89 0.57 20.11
CA PRO A 80 -4.19 -0.81 19.78
C PRO A 80 -4.71 -0.91 18.34
N PHE A 81 -4.26 -1.95 17.62
CA PHE A 81 -4.61 -2.20 16.22
C PHE A 81 -6.02 -2.82 16.04
N GLY A 82 -6.75 -2.94 17.15
CA GLY A 82 -8.08 -3.53 17.29
C GLY A 82 -8.44 -3.66 18.77
N LEU A 83 -9.68 -4.04 19.10
CA LEU A 83 -10.08 -4.23 20.50
C LEU A 83 -9.24 -5.34 21.14
N GLY A 84 -8.43 -4.99 22.14
CA GLY A 84 -7.52 -5.93 22.80
C GLY A 84 -6.36 -6.41 21.93
N VAL A 85 -6.08 -5.75 20.80
CA VAL A 85 -5.00 -6.11 19.89
C VAL A 85 -3.84 -5.14 20.06
N GLU A 86 -2.82 -5.58 20.77
CA GLU A 86 -1.56 -4.86 20.88
C GLU A 86 -0.56 -5.27 19.78
N ILE A 87 0.63 -4.68 19.83
CA ILE A 87 1.72 -4.97 18.88
C ILE A 87 2.34 -6.33 19.17
N TYR A 88 2.49 -6.62 20.47
CA TYR A 88 3.08 -7.84 20.99
C TYR A 88 2.00 -8.77 21.56
N LEU A 89 2.35 -10.06 21.71
CA LEU A 89 1.52 -11.09 22.33
C LEU A 89 1.44 -10.96 23.86
#